data_AF-A0A3C1GLH8-F1
#
_entry.id   AF-A0A3C1GLH8-F1
#
_cell.length_a   1.000
_cell.length_b   1.000
_cell.length_c   1.000
_cell.angle_alpha   90.00
_cell.angle_beta   90.00
_cell.angle_gamma   90.00
#
_symmetry.space_group_name_H-M   'P 1'
#
loop_
_entity.id
_entity.type
_entity.pdbx_description
1 polymer ?
#
loop_
_entity_poly.entity_id
_entity_poly.type
_entity_poly.pdbx_seq_one_letter_code
_entity_poly.pdbx_strand_id
1 'polypeptide(L)'
;MSKEVKVDVKRYPLLQWRWKVVTLPRGGDSRKKEADDQGGQIYVTFPRFPSAVRSRVIGYVWDTTAPAGTIVKSEKTGTVTYVIVRSGDAETGRWLTETRNVYEDYKRIYGEEPGEEVGAVSVAIDSNDTHSAAEAFIGEILFRKP
;
A
#
# COMPACT_ATOMS: atom_id res chain seq x y z
N MET A 1 10.57 -6.28 1.15
CA MET A 1 10.43 -7.49 2.01
C MET A 1 9.02 -8.01 1.88
N SER A 2 8.82 -9.33 1.86
CA SER A 2 7.49 -9.94 1.88
C SER A 2 7.42 -10.99 2.98
N LYS A 3 6.26 -11.11 3.62
CA LYS A 3 5.96 -12.14 4.60
C LYS A 3 4.64 -12.81 4.25
N GLU A 4 4.68 -14.14 4.13
CA GLU A 4 3.46 -14.94 4.00
C GLU A 4 2.65 -14.88 5.30
N VAL A 5 1.34 -14.71 5.14
CA VAL A 5 0.37 -14.69 6.23
C VAL A 5 -0.89 -15.42 5.79
N LYS A 6 -1.76 -15.74 6.74
CA LYS A 6 -3.13 -16.16 6.46
C LYS A 6 -4.05 -15.37 7.37
N VAL A 7 -4.74 -14.39 6.80
CA VAL A 7 -5.65 -13.52 7.55
C VAL A 7 -6.98 -13.42 6.83
N ASP A 8 -8.03 -13.87 7.49
CA ASP A 8 -9.41 -13.57 7.13
C ASP A 8 -9.75 -12.12 7.55
N VAL A 9 -9.82 -11.23 6.56
CA VAL A 9 -10.18 -9.81 6.77
C VAL A 9 -11.65 -9.61 7.13
N LYS A 10 -12.52 -10.61 7.00
CA LYS A 10 -13.88 -10.54 7.56
C LYS A 10 -13.84 -10.62 9.09
N ARG A 11 -12.86 -11.33 9.64
CA ARG A 11 -12.65 -11.48 11.10
C ARG A 11 -11.68 -10.45 11.69
N TYR A 12 -10.64 -10.09 10.95
CA TYR A 12 -9.62 -9.13 11.35
C TYR A 12 -9.47 -8.02 10.30
N PRO A 13 -10.47 -7.13 10.13
CA PRO A 13 -10.51 -6.17 9.02
C PRO A 13 -9.49 -5.04 9.14
N LEU A 14 -9.05 -4.71 10.36
CA LEU A 14 -8.23 -3.54 10.61
C LEU A 14 -6.74 -3.88 10.49
N LEU A 15 -6.11 -3.40 9.43
CA LEU A 15 -4.65 -3.37 9.32
C LEU A 15 -4.14 -2.08 9.96
N GLN A 16 -3.28 -2.21 10.95
CA GLN A 16 -2.58 -1.11 11.60
C GLN A 16 -1.08 -1.26 11.38
N TRP A 17 -0.42 -0.16 11.02
CA TRP A 17 1.04 -0.13 10.94
C TRP A 17 1.59 1.21 11.40
N ARG A 18 2.89 1.20 11.72
CA ARG A 18 3.66 2.41 11.99
C ARG A 18 4.72 2.63 10.93
N TRP A 19 4.92 3.87 10.54
CA TRP A 19 6.03 4.25 9.67
C TRP A 19 6.53 5.65 9.97
N LYS A 20 7.76 5.93 9.52
CA LYS A 20 8.33 7.27 9.45
C LYS A 20 8.98 7.40 8.08
N VAL A 21 8.38 8.18 7.20
CA VAL A 21 9.00 8.55 5.92
C VAL A 21 9.87 9.77 6.16
N VAL A 22 11.16 9.66 5.82
CA VAL A 22 12.17 10.72 6.00
C VAL A 22 12.43 11.46 4.70
N THR A 23 12.45 10.74 3.57
CA THR A 23 12.66 11.34 2.26
C THR A 23 11.62 10.81 1.28
N LEU A 24 10.97 11.73 0.57
CA LEU A 24 10.03 11.44 -0.50
C LEU A 24 10.72 11.58 -1.87
N PRO A 25 10.45 10.69 -2.83
CA PRO A 25 10.92 10.84 -4.19
C PRO A 25 10.45 12.16 -4.81
N ARG A 26 11.37 12.92 -5.40
CA ARG A 26 11.03 14.23 -5.97
C ARG A 26 10.10 14.04 -7.17
N GLY A 27 8.90 14.61 -7.08
CA GLY A 27 7.91 14.54 -8.17
C GLY A 27 7.20 13.20 -8.31
N GLY A 28 7.34 12.28 -7.34
CA GLY A 28 6.62 11.01 -7.33
C GLY A 28 5.09 11.21 -7.41
N ASP A 29 4.44 10.39 -8.23
CA ASP A 29 3.00 10.41 -8.49
C ASP A 29 2.54 9.00 -8.92
N SER A 30 1.96 8.22 -8.00
CA SER A 30 1.45 6.85 -8.25
C SER A 30 0.39 6.76 -9.36
N ARG A 31 -0.12 7.89 -9.86
CA ARG A 31 -1.07 7.93 -10.97
C ARG A 31 -0.40 7.89 -12.35
N LYS A 32 0.94 7.97 -12.41
CA LYS A 32 1.71 8.05 -13.66
C LYS A 32 2.81 7.01 -13.64
N LYS A 33 2.87 6.16 -14.67
CA LYS A 33 3.87 5.11 -14.79
C LYS A 33 5.32 5.62 -14.67
N GLU A 34 5.63 6.78 -15.25
CA GLU A 34 6.99 7.35 -15.30
C GLU A 34 7.41 8.05 -13.99
N ALA A 35 6.53 8.12 -13.00
CA ALA A 35 6.78 8.75 -11.71
C ALA A 35 6.25 7.89 -10.55
N ASP A 36 6.07 6.58 -10.76
CA ASP A 36 5.48 5.65 -9.77
C ASP A 36 6.53 5.26 -8.70
N ASP A 37 7.11 6.27 -8.04
CA ASP A 37 8.00 6.18 -6.89
C ASP A 37 7.31 6.74 -5.63
N GLN A 38 7.46 6.08 -4.48
CA GLN A 38 6.84 6.49 -3.21
C GLN A 38 7.78 6.34 -2.01
N GLY A 39 7.59 7.20 -1.00
CA GLY A 39 8.42 7.21 0.22
C GLY A 39 8.22 5.98 1.12
N GLY A 40 7.10 5.28 1.01
CA GLY A 40 6.85 4.05 1.75
C GLY A 40 5.56 3.35 1.31
N GLN A 41 5.59 2.02 1.28
CA GLN A 41 4.51 1.20 0.73
C GLN A 41 4.25 -0.04 1.60
N ILE A 42 2.98 -0.29 1.91
CA ILE A 42 2.50 -1.54 2.52
C ILE A 42 1.53 -2.21 1.56
N TYR A 43 1.85 -3.41 1.11
CA TYR A 43 0.99 -4.21 0.23
C TYR A 43 0.29 -5.32 0.97
N VAL A 44 -0.97 -5.53 0.65
CA VAL A 44 -1.78 -6.66 1.09
C VAL A 44 -2.21 -7.46 -0.13
N THR A 45 -1.80 -8.74 -0.18
CA THR A 45 -2.02 -9.60 -1.34
C THR A 45 -3.11 -10.63 -1.06
N PHE A 46 -4.09 -10.70 -1.97
CA PHE A 46 -5.13 -11.72 -2.05
C PHE A 46 -4.80 -12.65 -3.23
N PRO A 47 -4.22 -13.83 -2.98
CA PRO A 47 -3.75 -14.72 -4.03
C PRO A 47 -4.93 -15.35 -4.79
N ARG A 48 -4.90 -15.33 -6.14
CA ARG A 48 -5.92 -15.99 -6.99
C ARG A 48 -5.27 -16.79 -8.09
N PHE A 49 -5.61 -18.07 -8.24
CA PHE A 49 -4.94 -18.92 -9.24
C PHE A 49 -5.39 -18.62 -10.69
N PRO A 50 -4.45 -18.48 -11.65
CA PRO A 50 -3.00 -18.40 -11.48
C PRO A 50 -2.50 -17.07 -10.86
N SER A 51 -1.73 -17.17 -9.77
CA SER A 51 -1.42 -16.06 -8.85
C SER A 51 -0.67 -14.90 -9.48
N ALA A 52 0.18 -15.16 -10.49
CA ALA A 52 0.98 -14.11 -11.12
C ALA A 52 0.14 -13.05 -11.85
N VAL A 53 -1.05 -13.40 -12.33
CA VAL A 53 -1.86 -12.53 -13.20
C VAL A 53 -3.26 -12.24 -12.67
N ARG A 54 -3.75 -13.02 -11.69
CA ARG A 54 -5.11 -12.86 -11.14
C ARG A 54 -5.15 -12.37 -9.70
N SER A 55 -4.03 -12.39 -8.98
CA SER A 55 -4.01 -11.89 -7.60
C SER A 55 -4.44 -10.44 -7.56
N ARG A 56 -5.04 -10.06 -6.45
CA ARG A 56 -5.41 -8.68 -6.16
C ARG A 56 -4.51 -8.16 -5.06
N VAL A 57 -3.93 -7.00 -5.28
CA VAL A 57 -2.98 -6.39 -4.36
C VAL A 57 -3.43 -4.97 -4.07
N ILE A 58 -3.64 -4.67 -2.79
CA ILE A 58 -3.91 -3.30 -2.32
C ILE A 58 -2.61 -2.75 -1.77
N GLY A 59 -2.13 -1.64 -2.33
CA GLY A 59 -0.96 -0.92 -1.84
C GLY A 59 -1.36 0.34 -1.09
N TYR A 60 -1.04 0.42 0.20
CA TYR A 60 -1.17 1.64 1.00
C TYR A 60 0.13 2.42 0.91
N VAL A 61 0.08 3.63 0.35
CA VAL A 61 1.29 4.38 -0.02
C VAL A 61 1.28 5.80 0.51
N TRP A 62 2.48 6.30 0.84
CA TRP A 62 2.72 7.72 1.05
C TRP A 62 3.35 8.32 -0.21
N ASP A 63 2.55 9.12 -0.91
CA ASP A 63 2.91 9.71 -2.19
C ASP A 63 3.49 11.13 -2.02
N THR A 64 4.21 11.63 -3.03
CA THR A 64 4.74 12.99 -3.02
C THR A 64 3.72 14.02 -3.52
N THR A 65 2.90 13.68 -4.51
CA THR A 65 2.04 14.64 -5.23
C THR A 65 0.58 14.20 -5.38
N ALA A 66 0.30 12.89 -5.44
CA ALA A 66 -1.07 12.38 -5.52
C ALA A 66 -1.83 12.71 -4.22
N PRO A 67 -3.04 13.29 -4.26
CA PRO A 67 -3.75 13.66 -3.03
C PRO A 67 -4.06 12.45 -2.14
N ALA A 68 -3.94 12.63 -0.82
CA ALA A 68 -4.38 11.60 0.14
C ALA A 68 -5.87 11.28 -0.05
N GLY A 69 -6.23 10.01 0.11
CA GLY A 69 -7.56 9.47 -0.17
C GLY A 69 -7.78 9.04 -1.63
N THR A 70 -6.85 9.36 -2.55
CA THR A 70 -6.90 8.87 -3.93
C THR A 70 -6.79 7.35 -3.98
N ILE A 71 -7.57 6.73 -4.87
CA ILE A 71 -7.47 5.32 -5.22
C ILE A 71 -7.16 5.24 -6.71
N VAL A 72 -6.07 4.58 -7.09
CA VAL A 72 -5.63 4.51 -8.47
C VAL A 72 -5.05 3.13 -8.77
N LYS A 73 -5.36 2.61 -9.96
CA LYS A 73 -4.77 1.35 -10.43
C LYS A 73 -3.36 1.63 -10.94
N SER A 74 -2.39 0.77 -10.61
CA SER A 74 -1.03 0.92 -11.13
C SER A 74 -1.00 0.78 -12.65
N GLU A 75 -0.31 1.70 -13.31
CA GLU A 75 -0.05 1.64 -14.76
C GLU A 75 1.10 0.69 -15.11
N LYS A 76 1.89 0.25 -14.11
CA LYS A 76 2.97 -0.74 -14.27
C LYS A 76 2.45 -2.18 -14.16
N THR A 77 1.58 -2.45 -13.18
CA THR A 77 1.12 -3.82 -12.88
C THR A 77 -0.39 -3.86 -12.68
N GLY A 78 -1.08 -4.60 -13.57
CA GLY A 78 -2.55 -4.65 -13.57
C GLY A 78 -3.22 -5.31 -12.36
N THR A 79 -2.45 -5.92 -11.46
CA THR A 79 -2.91 -6.57 -10.22
C THR A 79 -2.94 -5.62 -9.01
N VAL A 80 -2.23 -4.49 -9.09
CA VAL A 80 -2.05 -3.55 -7.98
C VAL A 80 -3.01 -2.37 -8.10
N THR A 81 -3.69 -2.08 -7.00
CA THR A 81 -4.41 -0.81 -6.80
C THR A 81 -3.83 -0.10 -5.58
N TYR A 82 -3.41 1.14 -5.77
CA TYR A 82 -2.93 2.01 -4.71
C TYR A 82 -4.07 2.72 -4.00
N VAL A 83 -3.94 2.85 -2.68
CA VAL A 83 -4.69 3.75 -1.81
C VAL A 83 -3.68 4.72 -1.23
N ILE A 84 -3.75 5.98 -1.64
CA ILE A 84 -2.85 7.02 -1.14
C ILE A 84 -3.31 7.38 0.27
N VAL A 85 -2.55 6.96 1.29
CA VAL A 85 -2.90 7.23 2.69
C VAL A 85 -2.36 8.57 3.17
N ARG A 86 -1.25 9.03 2.58
CA ARG A 86 -0.66 10.35 2.83
C ARG A 86 -0.04 10.93 1.57
N SER A 87 0.09 12.25 1.57
CA SER A 87 0.62 13.01 0.44
C SER A 87 1.51 14.15 0.94
N GLY A 88 2.61 14.40 0.23
CA GLY A 88 3.49 15.53 0.49
C GLY A 88 4.34 15.38 1.76
N ASP A 89 5.14 16.41 2.02
CA ASP A 89 6.25 16.38 2.98
C ASP A 89 5.91 16.91 4.38
N ALA A 90 4.72 17.48 4.58
CA ALA A 90 4.32 18.18 5.80
C ALA A 90 4.45 17.37 7.10
N GLU A 91 4.38 16.04 7.02
CA GLU A 91 4.50 15.13 8.17
C GLU A 91 5.72 14.20 8.10
N THR A 92 6.63 14.43 7.16
CA THR A 92 7.88 13.67 7.07
C THR A 92 8.75 13.83 8.31
N GLY A 93 9.61 12.85 8.58
CA GLY A 93 10.46 12.79 9.76
C GLY A 93 9.76 12.38 11.05
N ARG A 94 8.42 12.20 11.03
CA ARG A 94 7.63 11.80 12.21
C ARG A 94 7.19 10.35 12.14
N TRP A 95 7.17 9.69 13.29
CA TRP A 95 6.51 8.38 13.43
C TRP A 95 5.00 8.57 13.46
N LEU A 96 4.31 7.94 12.51
CA LEU A 96 2.86 7.98 12.37
C LEU A 96 2.31 6.55 12.40
N THR A 97 1.09 6.42 12.92
CA THR A 97 0.33 5.18 12.90
C THR A 97 -0.81 5.32 11.89
N GLU A 98 -0.89 4.40 10.95
CA GLU A 98 -2.03 4.27 10.05
C GLU A 98 -2.95 3.14 10.51
N THR A 99 -4.24 3.28 10.22
CA THR A 99 -5.20 2.18 10.37
C THR A 99 -6.16 2.20 9.20
N ARG A 100 -6.28 1.06 8.52
CA ARG A 100 -7.16 0.87 7.35
C ARG A 100 -8.03 -0.35 7.54
N ASN A 101 -9.30 -0.22 7.18
CA ASN A 101 -10.18 -1.37 7.06
C ASN A 101 -9.97 -2.01 5.69
N VAL A 102 -9.17 -3.06 5.63
CA VAL A 102 -8.76 -3.74 4.40
C VAL A 102 -9.95 -4.39 3.72
N TYR A 103 -10.91 -4.90 4.50
CA TYR A 103 -12.12 -5.52 3.98
C TYR A 103 -12.99 -4.52 3.20
N GLU A 104 -13.24 -3.35 3.79
CA GLU A 104 -14.01 -2.29 3.12
C GLU A 104 -13.24 -1.66 1.96
N ASP A 105 -11.92 -1.52 2.09
CA ASP A 105 -11.07 -1.07 0.98
C ASP A 105 -11.12 -2.06 -0.20
N TYR A 106 -11.08 -3.37 0.06
CA TYR A 106 -11.22 -4.39 -0.97
C TYR A 106 -12.57 -4.28 -1.70
N LYS A 107 -13.67 -4.19 -0.96
CA LYS A 107 -15.02 -4.06 -1.54
C LYS A 107 -15.15 -2.80 -2.39
N ARG A 108 -14.63 -1.67 -1.90
CA ARG A 108 -14.66 -0.40 -2.62
C ARG A 108 -13.84 -0.44 -3.91
N ILE A 109 -12.69 -1.11 -3.90
CA ILE A 109 -11.80 -1.21 -5.07
C ILE A 109 -12.35 -2.19 -6.12
N TYR A 110 -12.85 -3.34 -5.69
CA TYR A 110 -13.16 -4.45 -6.61
C TYR A 110 -14.66 -4.72 -6.80
N GLY A 111 -15.54 -4.07 -6.04
CA GLY A 111 -16.99 -4.22 -6.16
C GLY A 111 -17.54 -5.56 -5.64
N GLU A 112 -16.71 -6.37 -4.98
CA GLU A 112 -17.09 -7.68 -4.43
C GLU A 112 -16.40 -7.92 -3.09
N GLU A 113 -16.90 -8.89 -2.33
CA GLU A 113 -16.21 -9.34 -1.13
C GLU A 113 -14.97 -10.19 -1.47
N PRO A 114 -13.90 -10.13 -0.65
CA PRO A 114 -12.79 -11.07 -0.80
C PRO A 114 -13.28 -12.49 -0.54
N GLY A 115 -13.06 -13.37 -1.53
CA GLY A 115 -13.29 -14.81 -1.41
C GLY A 115 -12.08 -15.54 -0.84
N GLU A 116 -10.92 -14.89 -0.83
CA GLU A 116 -9.65 -15.41 -0.39
C GLU A 116 -9.16 -14.71 0.88
N GLU A 117 -8.39 -15.41 1.70
CA GLU A 117 -7.65 -14.79 2.80
C GLU A 117 -6.48 -13.94 2.25
N VAL A 118 -6.01 -12.99 3.05
CA VAL A 118 -4.72 -12.35 2.77
C VAL A 118 -3.63 -13.41 2.86
N GLY A 119 -2.89 -13.59 1.75
CA GLY A 119 -1.81 -14.56 1.63
C GLY A 119 -0.41 -13.99 1.91
N ALA A 120 -0.25 -12.67 1.78
CA ALA A 120 1.03 -12.01 2.08
C ALA A 120 0.85 -10.54 2.45
N VAL A 121 1.78 -10.04 3.26
CA VAL A 121 2.01 -8.62 3.48
C VAL A 121 3.43 -8.28 3.03
N SER A 122 3.56 -7.27 2.18
CA SER A 122 4.86 -6.81 1.70
C SER A 122 5.12 -5.37 2.08
N VAL A 123 6.36 -5.07 2.39
CA VAL A 123 6.89 -3.73 2.62
C VAL A 123 7.83 -3.39 1.47
N ALA A 124 7.62 -2.24 0.85
CA ALA A 124 8.49 -1.74 -0.20
C ALA A 124 8.76 -0.24 -0.05
N ILE A 125 9.81 0.18 -0.73
CA ILE A 125 10.18 1.56 -0.99
C ILE A 125 10.65 1.59 -2.44
N ASP A 126 10.25 2.62 -3.20
CA ASP A 126 10.63 2.74 -4.60
C ASP A 126 11.10 4.17 -4.90
N SER A 127 12.21 4.26 -5.63
CA SER A 127 12.86 5.51 -6.00
C SER A 127 13.60 5.40 -7.34
N ASN A 128 13.23 4.41 -8.17
CA ASN A 128 13.97 4.05 -9.37
C ASN A 128 13.59 4.91 -10.58
N ASP A 129 12.35 5.36 -10.70
CA ASP A 129 11.86 6.09 -11.87
C ASP A 129 12.23 7.57 -11.84
N THR A 130 12.27 8.16 -10.65
CA THR A 130 12.56 9.58 -10.44
C THR A 130 14.06 9.87 -10.36
N HIS A 131 14.90 8.84 -10.35
CA HIS A 131 16.34 8.93 -10.10
C HIS A 131 16.66 9.74 -8.83
N SER A 132 15.79 9.64 -7.82
CA SER A 132 15.90 10.37 -6.57
C SER A 132 16.00 9.41 -5.38
N ALA A 133 15.95 9.95 -4.16
CA ALA A 133 16.07 9.16 -2.95
C ALA A 133 14.72 8.98 -2.27
N ALA A 134 14.54 7.83 -1.63
CA ALA A 134 13.47 7.57 -0.69
C ALA A 134 14.06 6.94 0.57
N GLU A 135 13.58 7.36 1.74
CA GLU A 135 13.97 6.75 3.01
C GLU A 135 12.74 6.62 3.91
N ALA A 136 12.51 5.42 4.43
CA ALA A 136 11.47 5.17 5.41
C ALA A 136 11.86 4.10 6.42
N PHE A 137 11.31 4.25 7.62
CA PHE A 137 11.37 3.29 8.70
C PHE A 137 10.00 2.69 8.89
N ILE A 138 9.95 1.38 9.08
CA ILE A 138 8.72 0.64 9.31
C ILE A 138 8.74 0.08 10.72
N GLY A 139 7.64 0.29 11.43
CA GLY A 139 7.42 -0.22 12.78
C GLY A 139 6.49 -1.44 12.75
N GLU A 140 5.81 -1.65 13.88
CA GLU A 140 4.85 -2.74 14.04
C GLU A 140 3.79 -2.72 12.92
N ILE A 141 3.46 -3.91 12.41
CA ILE A 141 2.37 -4.16 11.46
C ILE A 141 1.53 -5.29 12.04
N LEU A 142 0.22 -5.08 12.19
CA LEU A 142 -0.68 -6.10 12.68
C LEU A 142 -2.11 -5.95 12.18
N PHE A 143 -2.80 -7.09 12.09
CA PHE A 143 -4.25 -7.13 11.89
C PHE A 143 -4.97 -7.24 13.23
N ARG A 144 -6.08 -6.53 13.38
CA ARG A 144 -6.88 -6.46 14.61
C ARG A 144 -8.36 -6.66 14.31
N LYS A 145 -9.10 -7.06 15.36
CA LYS A 145 -10.56 -6.99 15.37
C LYS A 145 -11.03 -5.53 15.52
N PRO A 146 -12.26 -5.21 15.12
CA PRO A 146 -12.89 -3.92 15.41
C PRO A 146 -12.90 -3.60 16.91
#